data_AF-A0A8T3TEE9-F1
#
_entry.id   AF-A0A8T3TEE9-F1
#
_cell.length_a   1.000
_cell.length_b   1.000
_cell.length_c   1.000
_cell.angle_alpha   90.00
_cell.angle_beta   90.00
_cell.angle_gamma   90.00
#
_symmetry.space_group_name_H-M   'P 1'
#
loop_
_entity.id
_entity.type
_entity.pdbx_description
1 polymer ?
#
loop_
_entity_poly.entity_id
_entity_poly.type
_entity_poly.pdbx_seq_one_letter_code
_entity_poly.pdbx_strand_id
1 'polypeptide(L)'
;MPQPQAGDAPIFIVGLPRSGTTLLASMLAIHPDIDCGPETFFFARLPPDPAHLLDPSGWPQRALDYVCGLRLRDVPVHESFGRT
;
A
#
# COMPACT_ATOMS: atom_id res chain seq x y z
N MET A 1 19.15 2.45 -6.80
CA MET A 1 17.67 2.55 -6.69
C MET A 1 17.25 3.80 -7.45
N PRO A 2 16.38 3.71 -8.48
CA PRO A 2 15.79 4.93 -9.04
C PRO A 2 15.02 5.65 -7.91
N GLN A 3 15.27 6.94 -7.73
CA GLN A 3 14.57 7.73 -6.73
C GLN A 3 13.15 8.03 -7.26
N PRO A 4 12.09 7.82 -6.45
CA PRO A 4 10.76 8.24 -6.84
C PRO A 4 10.77 9.75 -7.08
N GLN A 5 10.19 10.20 -8.19
CA GLN A 5 9.91 11.61 -8.38
C GLN A 5 8.88 12.05 -7.34
N ALA A 6 8.98 13.27 -6.83
CA ALA A 6 8.21 13.73 -5.66
C ALA A 6 6.68 13.59 -5.80
N GLY A 7 6.15 13.46 -7.03
CA GLY A 7 4.72 13.22 -7.30
C GLY A 7 4.27 11.76 -7.26
N ASP A 8 5.18 10.78 -7.26
CA ASP A 8 4.86 9.34 -7.33
C ASP A 8 5.07 8.61 -5.98
N ALA A 9 5.37 9.34 -4.92
CA ALA A 9 5.63 8.74 -3.61
C ALA A 9 4.32 8.30 -2.93
N PRO A 10 4.22 7.07 -2.43
CA PRO A 10 3.05 6.60 -1.71
C PRO A 10 2.89 7.32 -0.36
N ILE A 11 1.64 7.58 0.02
CA ILE A 11 1.28 8.17 1.32
C ILE A 11 0.92 7.03 2.28
N PHE A 12 1.59 6.97 3.44
CA PHE A 12 1.25 6.03 4.51
C PHE A 12 0.56 6.74 5.66
N ILE A 13 -0.71 6.41 5.88
CA ILE A 13 -1.48 6.89 7.04
C ILE A 13 -1.31 5.88 8.17
N VAL A 14 -0.69 6.30 9.27
CA VAL A 14 -0.40 5.43 10.43
C VAL A 14 -0.92 6.05 11.72
N GLY A 15 -1.24 5.20 12.70
CA GLY A 15 -1.72 5.62 14.01
C GLY A 15 -2.21 4.45 14.86
N LEU A 16 -2.50 4.72 16.13
CA LEU A 16 -3.16 3.75 17.01
C LEU A 16 -4.59 3.45 16.55
N PRO A 17 -5.16 2.28 16.85
CA PRO A 17 -6.58 2.02 16.59
C PRO A 17 -7.47 3.13 17.18
N ARG A 18 -8.51 3.54 16.43
CA ARG A 18 -9.47 4.60 16.82
C ARG A 18 -8.89 6.02 16.96
N SER A 19 -7.70 6.29 16.39
CA SER A 19 -7.09 7.65 16.36
C SER A 19 -7.59 8.54 15.21
N GLY A 20 -8.56 8.08 14.42
CA GLY A 20 -9.09 8.85 13.28
C GLY A 20 -8.35 8.62 11.97
N THR A 21 -7.47 7.62 11.87
CA THR A 21 -6.79 7.24 10.61
C THR A 21 -7.76 6.97 9.46
N THR A 22 -8.88 6.30 9.75
CA THR A 22 -9.94 6.05 8.75
C THR A 22 -10.61 7.35 8.27
N LEU A 23 -10.84 8.32 9.16
CA LEU A 23 -11.40 9.62 8.79
C LEU A 23 -10.43 10.41 7.90
N LEU A 24 -9.15 10.43 8.27
CA LEU A 24 -8.10 11.08 7.47
C LEU A 24 -7.97 10.44 6.08
N ALA A 25 -8.02 9.11 6.00
CA ALA A 25 -8.05 8.38 4.73
C ALA A 25 -9.25 8.79 3.87
N SER A 26 -10.46 8.85 4.46
CA SER A 26 -11.65 9.31 3.76
C SER A 26 -11.55 10.76 3.26
N MET A 27 -10.90 11.66 4.01
CA MET A 27 -10.70 13.04 3.58
C MET A 27 -9.73 13.13 2.39
N LEU A 28 -8.65 12.36 2.41
CA LEU A 28 -7.66 12.33 1.34
C LEU A 28 -8.20 11.67 0.06
N ALA A 29 -9.06 10.65 0.21
CA ALA A 29 -9.72 9.96 -0.89
C ALA A 29 -10.64 10.86 -1.75
N ILE A 30 -11.00 12.05 -1.26
CA ILE A 30 -11.80 13.04 -2.01
C ILE A 30 -10.93 13.77 -3.04
N HIS A 31 -9.61 13.78 -2.87
CA HIS A 31 -8.71 14.49 -3.77
C HIS A 31 -8.54 13.71 -5.08
N PRO A 32 -8.72 14.34 -6.26
CA PRO A 32 -8.71 13.64 -7.55
C PRO A 32 -7.37 12.94 -7.86
N ASP A 33 -6.26 13.48 -7.35
CA ASP A 33 -4.93 12.91 -7.57
C ASP A 33 -4.52 11.85 -6.53
N ILE A 34 -5.38 11.55 -5.54
CA ILE A 34 -5.08 10.61 -4.45
C ILE A 34 -6.11 9.48 -4.47
N ASP A 35 -5.63 8.28 -4.78
CA ASP A 35 -6.43 7.07 -4.63
C ASP A 35 -6.14 6.42 -3.27
N CYS A 36 -7.20 6.20 -2.49
CA CYS A 36 -7.12 5.62 -1.17
C CYS A 36 -8.06 4.41 -1.08
N GLY A 37 -7.48 3.23 -1.30
CA GLY A 37 -8.17 1.94 -1.15
C GLY A 37 -8.51 1.60 0.32
N PRO A 38 -9.13 0.42 0.54
CA PRO A 38 -9.54 -0.04 1.87
C PRO A 38 -8.34 -0.35 2.78
N GLU A 39 -8.58 -0.47 4.09
CA GLU A 39 -7.55 -0.92 5.04
C GLU A 39 -7.09 -2.35 4.71
N THR A 40 -5.84 -2.46 4.26
CA THR A 40 -5.27 -3.70 3.68
C THR A 40 -4.63 -4.63 4.71
N PHE A 41 -4.45 -4.15 5.94
CA PHE A 41 -3.65 -4.81 6.99
C PHE A 41 -2.23 -5.18 6.54
N PHE A 42 -1.65 -4.41 5.61
CA PHE A 42 -0.34 -4.63 5.01
C PHE A 42 0.75 -5.02 6.03
N PHE A 43 0.93 -4.21 7.07
CA PHE A 43 1.99 -4.42 8.06
C PHE A 43 1.77 -5.68 8.90
N ALA A 44 0.53 -6.03 9.20
CA ALA A 44 0.21 -7.25 9.95
C ALA A 44 0.46 -8.53 9.14
N ARG A 45 0.60 -8.40 7.81
CA ARG A 45 0.80 -9.53 6.89
C ARG A 45 2.22 -9.64 6.35
N LEU A 46 3.12 -8.73 6.75
CA LEU A 46 4.51 -8.77 6.33
C LEU A 46 5.13 -10.13 6.66
N PRO A 47 5.96 -10.68 5.75
CA PRO A 47 6.71 -11.89 6.06
C PRO A 47 7.67 -11.63 7.21
N PRO A 48 8.09 -12.67 7.94
CA PRO A 48 9.03 -12.54 9.05
C PRO A 48 10.37 -11.93 8.63
N ASP A 49 10.76 -12.11 7.36
CA ASP A 49 11.90 -11.44 6.75
C ASP A 49 11.44 -10.49 5.62
N PRO A 50 11.08 -9.23 5.95
CA PRO A 50 10.70 -8.26 4.94
C PRO A 50 11.88 -7.79 4.08
N ALA A 51 13.13 -7.96 4.55
CA ALA A 51 14.31 -7.57 3.77
C ALA A 51 14.45 -8.42 2.50
N HIS A 52 13.97 -9.68 2.53
CA HIS A 52 13.91 -10.53 1.35
C HIS A 52 13.05 -9.95 0.22
N LEU A 53 12.02 -9.15 0.52
CA LEU A 53 11.21 -8.46 -0.50
C LEU A 53 11.98 -7.33 -1.18
N LEU A 54 12.99 -6.78 -0.52
CA LEU A 54 13.78 -5.62 -0.95
C LEU A 54 15.13 -6.00 -1.55
N ASP A 55 15.47 -7.29 -1.62
CA ASP A 55 16.78 -7.73 -2.09
C ASP A 55 16.99 -7.35 -3.58
N PRO A 56 18.12 -6.68 -3.91
CA PRO A 56 18.38 -6.16 -5.25
C PRO A 56 18.29 -7.20 -6.37
N SER A 57 18.56 -8.47 -6.10
CA SER A 57 18.58 -9.51 -7.13
C SER A 57 17.21 -9.88 -7.70
N GLY A 58 16.12 -9.53 -7.01
CA GLY A 58 14.74 -9.76 -7.48
C GLY A 58 13.81 -8.57 -7.31
N TRP A 59 14.39 -7.40 -7.04
CA TRP A 59 13.69 -6.13 -7.02
C TRP A 59 13.41 -5.64 -8.45
N PRO A 60 12.23 -5.07 -8.77
CA PRO A 60 11.06 -4.85 -7.90
C PRO A 60 10.05 -6.01 -7.89
N GLN A 61 10.30 -7.07 -8.68
CA GLN A 61 9.29 -8.08 -8.99
C GLN A 61 8.77 -8.80 -7.74
N ARG A 62 9.64 -9.20 -6.81
CA ARG A 62 9.20 -9.85 -5.56
C ARG A 62 8.27 -8.98 -4.73
N ALA A 63 8.59 -7.69 -4.63
CA ALA A 63 7.76 -6.74 -3.88
C ALA A 63 6.42 -6.53 -4.58
N LEU A 64 6.41 -6.44 -5.92
CA LEU A 64 5.19 -6.34 -6.72
C LEU A 64 4.31 -7.60 -6.55
N ASP A 65 4.88 -8.78 -6.70
CA ASP A 65 4.15 -10.05 -6.56
C ASP A 65 3.52 -10.17 -5.16
N TYR A 66 4.25 -9.76 -4.12
CA TYR A 66 3.74 -9.72 -2.76
C TYR A 66 2.60 -8.71 -2.59
N VAL A 67 2.79 -7.45 -3.01
CA VAL A 67 1.78 -6.37 -2.86
C VAL A 67 0.53 -6.69 -3.68
N CYS A 68 0.67 -7.12 -4.93
CA CYS A 68 -0.43 -7.51 -5.80
C CYS A 68 -1.13 -8.78 -5.32
N GLY A 69 -0.43 -9.65 -4.59
CA GLY A 69 -0.95 -10.87 -3.97
C GLY A 69 -1.77 -10.64 -2.69
N LEU A 70 -1.75 -9.44 -2.11
CA LEU A 70 -2.56 -9.13 -0.91
C LEU A 70 -4.05 -9.24 -1.24
N ARG A 71 -4.80 -9.96 -0.42
CA ARG A 71 -6.26 -10.13 -0.58
C ARG A 71 -7.03 -9.64 0.63
N LEU A 72 -8.09 -8.86 0.43
CA LEU A 72 -9.05 -8.50 1.46
C LEU A 72 -10.38 -9.20 1.17
N ARG A 73 -10.85 -10.08 2.07
CA ARG A 73 -12.09 -10.85 1.90
C ARG A 73 -12.15 -11.53 0.52
N ASP A 74 -11.06 -12.21 0.15
CA ASP A 74 -10.87 -12.91 -1.12
C ASP A 74 -10.77 -12.05 -2.39
N VAL A 75 -10.80 -10.72 -2.28
CA VAL A 75 -10.58 -9.78 -3.40
C VAL A 75 -9.13 -9.28 -3.40
N PRO A 76 -8.42 -9.27 -4.54
CA PRO A 76 -7.10 -8.65 -4.64
C PRO A 76 -7.15 -7.17 -4.27
N VAL A 77 -6.25 -6.76 -3.37
CA VAL A 77 -6.19 -5.39 -2.87
C VAL A 77 -5.86 -4.39 -3.98
N HIS A 78 -4.99 -4.77 -4.92
CA HIS A 78 -4.59 -3.88 -6.01
C HIS A 78 -5.76 -3.53 -6.95
N GLU A 79 -6.79 -4.38 -7.08
CA GLU A 79 -8.01 -4.09 -7.84
C GLU A 79 -8.91 -3.06 -7.13
N SER A 80 -8.71 -2.87 -5.82
CA SER A 80 -9.44 -1.86 -5.05
C SER A 80 -8.88 -0.45 -5.21
N PHE A 81 -7.68 -0.32 -5.78
CA PHE A 81 -7.09 0.96 -6.16
C PHE A 81 -7.44 1.23 -7.63
N GLY A 82 -8.43 2.09 -7.84
CA GLY A 82 -8.95 2.43 -9.16
C GLY A 82 -8.32 3.70 -9.71
N ARG A 83 -7.27 3.58 -10.52
CA ARG A 83 -7.03 4.59 -11.56
C ARG A 83 -7.88 4.24 -12.78
N THR A 84 -8.94 5.02 -12.96
CA THR A 84 -9.59 5.22 -14.28
C THR A 84 -8.70 6.12 -15.12
#